data_AF-A0A842N4A6-F1
#
_entry.id   AF-A0A842N4A6-F1
#
_cell.length_a   1.000
_cell.length_b   1.000
_cell.length_c   1.000
_cell.angle_alpha   90.00
_cell.angle_beta   90.00
_cell.angle_gamma   90.00
#
_symmetry.space_group_name_H-M   'P 1'
#
loop_
_entity.id
_entity.type
_entity.pdbx_description
1 polymer ?
#
loop_
_entity_poly.entity_id
_entity_poly.type
_entity_poly.pdbx_seq_one_letter_code
_entity_poly.pdbx_strand_id
1 'polypeptide(L)'
;MRGLGVLTSKASENIDRLDRGAIETGQQPYALGGSSLILNKIAYISSLSGLGGEGYAPLFFVADYDGVQAELLNTRVPSPSPRGLLFSYPAGPEYESVPIYELPNPPEPWLVKALENLRGNYKGLLRDADPHVRDRELLNLEHAITILKGAYYSTENVSDWSTKTIGTLINLESDLGVPILPFSMPGSRRLFQSGYELLLVDTNRERFIEATNLAAELVEASGHRAGIGLREPDYVPFFLECQASGCNGSRVELKYSREAGSATASVSGKCPRCGAVHEFTFDAGSPDLTDIVENISPRVDSRQIIVDSVVPVLAHVGGPGETSYYAEVIPGARALSLPFPVFLRYTRLFYNTPWNDSYAQTLMSRGCCCLTDGGLFEALSSWVEARNSGDPDGLRGAHIAIRGCIEATAGMLEDTLSGLKAEIEDIKGSLRKPGDRKTLIQEMRRKQTQAQEIELYMSSALGKFSPERFGQEVSWAWLDVATVAGVGDLMGVFLRQYSENTPNSSMFYVNL
;
A
#
# COMPACT_ATOMS: atom_id res chain seq x y z
N MET A 1 16.77 9.19 8.96
CA MET A 1 16.92 8.04 9.90
C MET A 1 17.47 8.41 11.28
N ARG A 2 18.67 9.03 11.41
CA ARG A 2 19.22 9.44 12.72
C ARG A 2 18.25 10.34 13.51
N GLY A 3 17.71 11.37 12.87
CA GLY A 3 16.72 12.27 13.48
C GLY A 3 15.42 11.57 13.94
N LEU A 4 15.05 10.47 13.28
CA LEU A 4 13.89 9.66 13.65
C LEU A 4 14.20 8.61 14.74
N GLY A 5 15.48 8.38 15.06
CA GLY A 5 15.92 7.38 16.03
C GLY A 5 15.82 5.92 15.54
N VAL A 6 15.83 5.69 14.23
CA VAL A 6 15.62 4.36 13.61
C VAL A 6 16.83 3.87 12.77
N LEU A 7 18.00 4.49 12.95
CA LEU A 7 19.24 4.04 12.32
C LEU A 7 19.90 2.98 13.20
N THR A 8 19.94 1.73 12.73
CA THR A 8 20.76 0.65 13.32
C THR A 8 22.07 0.49 12.57
N SER A 9 23.01 -0.28 13.14
CA SER A 9 24.28 -0.61 12.47
C SER A 9 24.05 -1.28 11.13
N LYS A 10 23.12 -2.25 11.07
CA LYS A 10 22.77 -2.95 9.82
C LYS A 10 22.18 -2.03 8.76
N ALA A 11 21.34 -1.07 9.16
CA ALA A 11 20.85 -0.03 8.25
C ALA A 11 21.99 0.86 7.74
N SER A 12 22.95 1.21 8.59
CA SER A 12 24.14 1.97 8.18
C SER A 12 24.97 1.19 7.16
N GLU A 13 25.21 -0.11 7.39
CA GLU A 13 25.95 -0.95 6.44
C GLU A 13 25.24 -1.06 5.09
N ASN A 14 23.91 -1.14 5.06
CA ASN A 14 23.16 -1.17 3.81
C ASN A 14 23.17 0.18 3.08
N ILE A 15 23.21 1.31 3.82
CA ILE A 15 23.42 2.64 3.20
C ILE A 15 24.77 2.68 2.47
N ASP A 16 25.83 2.16 3.10
CA ASP A 16 27.18 2.13 2.52
C ASP A 16 27.30 1.20 1.30
N ARG A 17 26.27 0.40 1.00
CA ARG A 17 26.22 -0.55 -0.13
C ARG A 17 25.23 -0.16 -1.22
N LEU A 18 24.53 0.97 -1.10
CA LEU A 18 23.51 1.38 -2.08
C LEU A 18 24.09 1.56 -3.50
N ASP A 19 25.37 1.90 -3.62
CA ASP A 19 26.09 2.03 -4.89
C ASP A 19 26.23 0.70 -5.65
N ARG A 20 26.10 -0.45 -4.97
CA ARG A 20 26.16 -1.80 -5.56
C ARG A 20 24.85 -2.25 -6.18
N GLY A 21 23.77 -1.49 -5.96
CA GLY A 21 22.43 -1.81 -6.43
C GLY A 21 21.41 -1.92 -5.31
N ALA A 22 20.24 -1.34 -5.53
CA ALA A 22 19.13 -1.35 -4.58
C ALA A 22 17.97 -2.24 -5.06
N ILE A 23 17.35 -2.95 -4.12
CA ILE A 23 16.02 -3.55 -4.28
C ILE A 23 15.03 -2.66 -3.54
N GLU A 24 14.18 -1.98 -4.27
CA GLU A 24 13.42 -0.85 -3.77
C GLU A 24 11.93 -1.13 -3.71
N THR A 25 11.25 -0.57 -2.72
CA THR A 25 9.79 -0.43 -2.71
C THR A 25 9.40 0.93 -2.19
N GLY A 26 8.33 1.48 -2.76
CA GLY A 26 7.74 2.75 -2.34
C GLY A 26 6.40 2.58 -1.65
N GLN A 27 6.10 3.49 -0.73
CA GLN A 27 4.73 3.75 -0.29
C GLN A 27 4.56 5.18 0.24
N GLN A 28 3.37 5.75 0.02
CA GLN A 28 2.92 6.97 0.68
C GLN A 28 2.80 6.74 2.21
N PRO A 29 3.08 7.73 3.06
CA PRO A 29 2.87 7.60 4.50
C PRO A 29 1.37 7.65 4.83
N TYR A 30 0.92 6.82 5.77
CA TYR A 30 -0.46 6.77 6.25
C TYR A 30 -0.52 7.09 7.74
N ALA A 31 -1.67 7.63 8.17
CA ALA A 31 -2.00 7.68 9.59
C ALA A 31 -1.86 6.27 10.22
N LEU A 32 -1.43 6.19 11.49
CA LEU A 32 -1.26 4.93 12.23
C LEU A 32 -0.31 3.89 11.56
N GLY A 33 0.55 4.32 10.62
CA GLY A 33 1.49 3.42 9.93
C GLY A 33 0.89 2.61 8.78
N GLY A 34 -0.39 2.81 8.45
CA GLY A 34 -1.02 2.23 7.25
C GLY A 34 -1.31 0.73 7.33
N SER A 35 -1.48 0.13 6.15
CA SER A 35 -1.87 -1.27 5.99
C SER A 35 -0.69 -2.24 6.04
N SER A 36 -0.96 -3.50 6.34
CA SER A 36 0.04 -4.58 6.39
C SER A 36 0.79 -4.78 5.08
N LEU A 37 0.24 -4.32 3.95
CA LEU A 37 0.88 -4.38 2.63
C LEU A 37 2.26 -3.72 2.62
N ILE A 38 2.46 -2.67 3.43
CA ILE A 38 3.74 -1.94 3.51
C ILE A 38 4.82 -2.88 4.04
N LEU A 39 4.50 -3.60 5.12
CA LEU A 39 5.40 -4.58 5.72
C LEU A 39 5.65 -5.76 4.77
N ASN A 40 4.62 -6.21 4.05
CA ASN A 40 4.78 -7.28 3.07
C ASN A 40 5.73 -6.90 1.92
N LYS A 41 5.59 -5.68 1.37
CA LYS A 41 6.52 -5.13 0.37
C LYS A 41 7.96 -5.07 0.92
N ILE A 42 8.12 -4.57 2.15
CA ILE A 42 9.44 -4.47 2.81
C ILE A 42 10.06 -5.86 3.03
N ALA A 43 9.26 -6.84 3.44
CA ALA A 43 9.71 -8.22 3.58
C ALA A 43 10.19 -8.80 2.25
N TYR A 44 9.51 -8.48 1.14
CA TYR A 44 9.91 -8.97 -0.17
C TYR A 44 11.23 -8.35 -0.63
N ILE A 45 11.42 -7.02 -0.54
CA ILE A 45 12.71 -6.40 -0.89
C ILE A 45 13.85 -6.91 -0.01
N SER A 46 13.58 -7.19 1.27
CA SER A 46 14.59 -7.72 2.21
C SER A 46 14.95 -9.17 1.90
N SER A 47 14.01 -9.96 1.38
CA SER A 47 14.25 -11.33 0.95
C SER A 47 15.03 -11.36 -0.36
N LEU A 48 14.66 -10.49 -1.32
CA LEU A 48 15.33 -10.36 -2.61
C LEU A 48 16.74 -9.77 -2.49
N SER A 49 16.97 -8.86 -1.55
CA SER A 49 18.29 -8.25 -1.38
C SER A 49 19.36 -9.26 -0.92
N GLY A 50 18.94 -10.37 -0.31
CA GLY A 50 19.80 -11.52 -0.02
C GLY A 50 20.15 -12.38 -1.24
N LEU A 51 19.48 -12.20 -2.38
CA LEU A 51 19.75 -12.94 -3.62
C LEU A 51 20.86 -12.24 -4.41
N GLY A 52 22.12 -12.45 -4.03
CA GLY A 52 23.29 -11.92 -4.74
C GLY A 52 24.58 -12.23 -3.98
N GLY A 53 25.68 -12.52 -4.68
CA GLY A 53 26.92 -12.99 -4.03
C GLY A 53 27.46 -12.08 -2.92
N GLU A 54 27.52 -10.76 -3.18
CA GLU A 54 27.86 -9.75 -2.16
C GLU A 54 26.63 -9.06 -1.52
N GLY A 55 25.41 -9.48 -1.90
CA GLY A 55 24.13 -8.89 -1.49
C GLY A 55 23.83 -7.52 -2.10
N TYR A 56 22.55 -7.26 -2.36
CA TYR A 56 22.04 -5.93 -2.72
C TYR A 56 21.55 -5.20 -1.46
N ALA A 57 21.32 -3.89 -1.54
CA ALA A 57 20.73 -3.15 -0.43
C ALA A 57 19.20 -3.10 -0.58
N PRO A 58 18.40 -3.49 0.44
CA PRO A 58 16.99 -3.13 0.43
C PRO A 58 16.86 -1.61 0.54
N LEU A 59 15.80 -1.02 0.00
CA LEU A 59 15.49 0.41 0.16
C LEU A 59 13.99 0.62 0.28
N PHE A 60 13.56 1.28 1.37
CA PHE A 60 12.18 1.74 1.50
C PHE A 60 12.09 3.23 1.20
N PHE A 61 11.38 3.58 0.12
CA PHE A 61 11.18 4.95 -0.29
C PHE A 61 9.83 5.48 0.22
N VAL A 62 9.85 6.64 0.87
CA VAL A 62 8.63 7.28 1.40
C VAL A 62 8.19 8.36 0.42
N ALA A 63 7.04 8.15 -0.22
CA ALA A 63 6.44 9.08 -1.17
C ALA A 63 5.64 10.18 -0.44
N ASP A 64 6.32 10.97 0.38
CA ASP A 64 5.72 11.96 1.27
C ASP A 64 5.42 13.32 0.61
N TYR A 65 5.87 13.51 -0.63
CA TYR A 65 5.49 14.64 -1.49
C TYR A 65 4.09 14.51 -2.08
N ASP A 66 3.46 13.34 -1.99
CA ASP A 66 2.13 13.17 -2.55
C ASP A 66 1.10 13.99 -1.81
N GLY A 67 0.13 14.49 -2.57
CA GLY A 67 -0.95 15.32 -2.03
C GLY A 67 -1.79 14.52 -1.03
N VAL A 68 -2.27 15.18 0.01
CA VAL A 68 -3.20 14.58 0.97
C VAL A 68 -4.44 14.09 0.23
N GLN A 69 -4.68 12.78 0.31
CA GLN A 69 -5.79 12.08 -0.30
C GLN A 69 -6.58 11.33 0.78
N ALA A 70 -7.87 11.11 0.52
CA ALA A 70 -8.74 10.43 1.48
C ALA A 70 -8.19 9.06 1.91
N GLU A 71 -7.51 8.32 1.03
CA GLU A 71 -6.94 7.02 1.39
C GLU A 71 -5.81 7.09 2.43
N LEU A 72 -5.01 8.17 2.41
CA LEU A 72 -3.90 8.38 3.35
C LEU A 72 -4.38 8.74 4.75
N LEU A 73 -5.57 9.34 4.81
CA LEU A 73 -6.23 9.80 6.03
C LEU A 73 -7.10 8.71 6.69
N ASN A 74 -7.31 7.57 6.02
CA ASN A 74 -8.27 6.56 6.46
C ASN A 74 -7.58 5.22 6.69
N THR A 75 -7.50 4.82 7.96
CA THR A 75 -6.96 3.51 8.36
C THR A 75 -8.08 2.63 8.89
N ARG A 76 -8.11 1.37 8.47
CA ARG A 76 -9.09 0.40 8.96
C ARG A 76 -8.41 -0.73 9.74
N VAL A 77 -9.11 -1.21 10.76
CA VAL A 77 -8.80 -2.46 11.45
C VAL A 77 -10.01 -3.39 11.38
N PRO A 78 -9.83 -4.72 11.49
CA PRO A 78 -10.96 -5.63 11.61
C PRO A 78 -11.83 -5.25 12.81
N SER A 79 -13.12 -5.52 12.73
CA SER A 79 -14.06 -5.30 13.84
C SER A 79 -15.22 -6.29 13.76
N PRO A 80 -16.07 -6.40 14.80
CA PRO A 80 -17.31 -7.18 14.74
C PRO A 80 -18.36 -6.63 13.74
N SER A 81 -17.98 -5.73 12.84
CA SER A 81 -18.78 -5.19 11.75
C SER A 81 -18.13 -5.55 10.41
N PRO A 82 -18.91 -5.94 9.39
CA PRO A 82 -18.39 -6.21 8.04
C PRO A 82 -17.65 -5.02 7.40
N ARG A 83 -17.82 -3.79 7.91
CA ARG A 83 -17.09 -2.62 7.40
C ARG A 83 -15.73 -2.39 8.06
N GLY A 84 -15.38 -3.16 9.09
CA GLY A 84 -14.23 -2.85 9.95
C GLY A 84 -14.44 -1.59 10.78
N LEU A 85 -13.49 -1.28 11.66
CA LEU A 85 -13.44 -0.02 12.39
C LEU A 85 -12.55 0.96 11.62
N LEU A 86 -13.12 2.11 11.25
CA LEU A 86 -12.44 3.16 10.50
C LEU A 86 -11.92 4.25 11.44
N PHE A 87 -10.65 4.58 11.29
CA PHE A 87 -10.02 5.76 11.85
C PHE A 87 -9.80 6.77 10.74
N SER A 88 -10.52 7.89 10.82
CA SER A 88 -10.36 9.01 9.89
C SER A 88 -9.58 10.12 10.57
N TYR A 89 -8.42 10.44 10.00
CA TYR A 89 -7.61 11.58 10.37
C TYR A 89 -8.43 12.86 10.18
N PRO A 90 -8.43 13.81 11.14
CA PRO A 90 -9.25 15.00 11.10
C PRO A 90 -8.58 16.13 10.29
N ALA A 91 -8.32 15.92 8.99
CA ALA A 91 -7.78 16.96 8.13
C ALA A 91 -8.90 17.87 7.64
N GLY A 92 -8.69 19.18 7.68
CA GLY A 92 -9.58 20.14 7.07
C GLY A 92 -9.35 20.26 5.54
N PRO A 93 -10.30 20.86 4.80
CA PRO A 93 -10.18 21.09 3.35
C PRO A 93 -8.94 21.91 2.95
N GLU A 94 -8.37 22.69 3.86
CA GLU A 94 -7.16 23.49 3.64
C GLU A 94 -5.90 22.67 3.34
N TYR A 95 -5.94 21.35 3.57
CA TYR A 95 -4.88 20.41 3.22
C TYR A 95 -5.11 19.70 1.88
N GLU A 96 -6.21 20.01 1.17
CA GLU A 96 -6.40 19.49 -0.18
C GLU A 96 -5.26 19.96 -1.09
N SER A 97 -4.65 19.03 -1.84
CA SER A 97 -3.47 19.27 -2.69
C SER A 97 -2.18 19.68 -1.95
N VAL A 98 -2.17 19.70 -0.62
CA VAL A 98 -0.95 19.90 0.18
C VAL A 98 -0.18 18.57 0.26
N PRO A 99 1.16 18.56 0.09
CA PRO A 99 1.97 17.36 0.32
C PRO A 99 1.77 16.79 1.72
N ILE A 100 1.75 15.47 1.87
CA ILE A 100 1.47 14.83 3.17
C ILE A 100 2.56 15.07 4.22
N TYR A 101 3.80 15.38 3.82
CA TYR A 101 4.84 15.78 4.77
C TYR A 101 4.55 17.12 5.47
N GLU A 102 3.70 17.97 4.89
CA GLU A 102 3.23 19.24 5.49
C GLU A 102 1.98 19.04 6.37
N LEU A 103 1.38 17.86 6.38
CA LEU A 103 0.21 17.57 7.22
C LEU A 103 0.67 17.35 8.67
N PRO A 104 0.35 18.24 9.62
CA PRO A 104 0.75 18.08 11.02
C PRO A 104 0.18 16.79 11.61
N ASN A 105 0.72 16.35 12.74
CA ASN A 105 0.11 15.26 13.50
C ASN A 105 -1.31 15.63 13.96
N PRO A 106 -2.22 14.64 14.11
CA PRO A 106 -3.56 14.93 14.59
C PRO A 106 -3.50 15.45 16.04
N PRO A 107 -4.48 16.23 16.52
CA PRO A 107 -4.50 16.69 17.91
C PRO A 107 -4.46 15.51 18.90
N GLU A 108 -3.74 15.66 20.01
CA GLU A 108 -3.58 14.61 21.01
C GLU A 108 -4.93 14.01 21.51
N PRO A 109 -6.01 14.80 21.73
CA PRO A 109 -7.31 14.23 22.08
C PRO A 109 -7.87 13.26 21.04
N TRP A 110 -7.57 13.46 19.75
CA TRP A 110 -7.95 12.52 18.70
C TRP A 110 -7.16 11.21 18.85
N LEU A 111 -5.84 11.29 19.09
CA LEU A 111 -5.00 10.11 19.27
C LEU A 111 -5.47 9.29 20.47
N VAL A 112 -5.68 9.92 21.62
CA VAL A 112 -6.14 9.23 22.85
C VAL A 112 -7.43 8.46 22.57
N LYS A 113 -8.42 9.11 21.94
CA LYS A 113 -9.69 8.48 21.56
C LYS A 113 -9.50 7.35 20.55
N ALA A 114 -8.63 7.52 19.55
CA ALA A 114 -8.33 6.48 18.57
C ALA A 114 -7.74 5.23 19.25
N LEU A 115 -6.80 5.41 20.17
CA LEU A 115 -6.17 4.32 20.93
C LEU A 115 -7.15 3.65 21.90
N GLU A 116 -8.06 4.38 22.54
CA GLU A 116 -9.14 3.81 23.35
C GLU A 116 -10.10 2.95 22.52
N ASN A 117 -10.50 3.45 21.35
CA ASN A 117 -11.34 2.71 20.41
C ASN A 117 -10.64 1.45 19.90
N LEU A 118 -9.34 1.51 19.60
CA LEU A 118 -8.54 0.32 19.23
C LEU A 118 -8.60 -0.75 20.33
N ARG A 119 -8.32 -0.38 21.58
CA ARG A 119 -8.39 -1.30 22.73
C ARG A 119 -9.77 -1.92 22.88
N GLY A 120 -10.82 -1.09 22.86
CA GLY A 120 -12.19 -1.55 22.98
C GLY A 120 -12.57 -2.52 21.86
N ASN A 121 -12.15 -2.23 20.63
CA ASN A 121 -12.42 -3.05 19.46
C ASN A 121 -11.76 -4.44 19.54
N TYR A 122 -10.45 -4.49 19.79
CA TYR A 122 -9.74 -5.78 19.88
C TYR A 122 -10.16 -6.59 21.10
N LYS A 123 -10.47 -5.95 22.23
CA LYS A 123 -11.11 -6.62 23.37
C LYS A 123 -12.46 -7.25 22.99
N GLY A 124 -13.22 -6.60 22.10
CA GLY A 124 -14.46 -7.13 21.55
C GLY A 124 -14.25 -8.31 20.60
N LEU A 125 -13.27 -8.22 19.69
CA LEU A 125 -12.90 -9.31 18.78
C LEU A 125 -12.43 -10.56 19.53
N LEU A 126 -11.69 -10.37 20.62
CA LEU A 126 -11.11 -11.44 21.45
C LEU A 126 -12.02 -11.89 22.59
N ARG A 127 -13.29 -11.46 22.62
CA ARG A 127 -14.20 -11.77 23.73
C ARG A 127 -14.36 -13.28 23.93
N ASP A 128 -14.48 -14.01 22.82
CA ASP A 128 -14.81 -15.44 22.80
C ASP A 128 -13.56 -16.32 22.65
N ALA A 129 -12.36 -15.72 22.64
CA ALA A 129 -11.08 -16.43 22.62
C ALA A 129 -10.74 -16.98 24.02
N ASP A 130 -9.91 -18.03 24.05
CA ASP A 130 -9.41 -18.60 25.30
C ASP A 130 -8.69 -17.53 26.15
N PRO A 131 -8.85 -17.53 27.50
CA PRO A 131 -8.32 -16.47 28.35
C PRO A 131 -6.82 -16.20 28.17
N HIS A 132 -6.02 -17.26 28.02
CA HIS A 132 -4.57 -17.15 27.84
C HIS A 132 -4.19 -16.53 26.48
N VAL A 133 -4.93 -16.86 25.41
CA VAL A 133 -4.77 -16.27 24.07
C VAL A 133 -5.15 -14.80 24.12
N ARG A 134 -6.33 -14.49 24.66
CA ARG A 134 -6.82 -13.12 24.79
C ARG A 134 -5.85 -12.23 25.56
N ASP A 135 -5.36 -12.70 26.71
CA ASP A 135 -4.50 -11.89 27.56
C ASP A 135 -3.14 -11.64 26.89
N ARG A 136 -2.57 -12.65 26.22
CA ARG A 136 -1.35 -12.51 25.41
C ARG A 136 -1.53 -11.49 24.28
N GLU A 137 -2.60 -11.59 23.52
CA GLU A 137 -2.82 -10.75 22.35
C GLU A 137 -3.15 -9.30 22.73
N LEU A 138 -3.86 -9.09 23.85
CA LEU A 138 -4.05 -7.74 24.38
C LEU A 138 -2.71 -7.12 24.85
N LEU A 139 -1.78 -7.91 25.40
CA LEU A 139 -0.42 -7.42 25.70
C LEU A 139 0.35 -7.05 24.43
N ASN A 140 0.26 -7.87 23.38
CA ASN A 140 0.86 -7.56 22.07
C ASN A 140 0.30 -6.26 21.48
N LEU A 141 -1.02 -6.05 21.58
CA LEU A 141 -1.67 -4.81 21.16
C LEU A 141 -1.16 -3.60 21.95
N GLU A 142 -0.98 -3.70 23.27
CA GLU A 142 -0.41 -2.61 24.05
C GLU A 142 1.04 -2.28 23.65
N HIS A 143 1.83 -3.29 23.26
CA HIS A 143 3.16 -3.04 22.69
C HIS A 143 3.07 -2.27 21.36
N ALA A 144 2.20 -2.69 20.45
CA ALA A 144 1.97 -2.00 19.18
C ALA A 144 1.48 -0.55 19.39
N ILE A 145 0.59 -0.31 20.37
CA ILE A 145 0.13 1.03 20.75
C ILE A 145 1.29 1.87 21.31
N THR A 146 2.19 1.26 22.08
CA THR A 146 3.37 1.96 22.63
C THR A 146 4.28 2.47 21.51
N ILE A 147 4.47 1.69 20.45
CA ILE A 147 5.21 2.11 19.25
C ILE A 147 4.53 3.31 18.58
N LEU A 148 3.20 3.23 18.35
CA LEU A 148 2.43 4.33 17.76
C LEU A 148 2.54 5.63 18.57
N LYS A 149 2.40 5.53 19.90
CA LYS A 149 2.53 6.68 20.81
C LYS A 149 3.94 7.24 20.80
N GLY A 150 4.95 6.37 20.92
CA GLY A 150 6.35 6.77 20.93
C GLY A 150 6.74 7.50 19.66
N ALA A 151 6.26 7.02 18.51
CA ALA A 151 6.45 7.72 17.24
C ALA A 151 5.73 9.08 17.25
N TYR A 152 4.44 9.12 17.58
CA TYR A 152 3.63 10.37 17.60
C TYR A 152 4.25 11.48 18.46
N TYR A 153 4.63 11.18 19.71
CA TYR A 153 5.16 12.20 20.64
C TYR A 153 6.58 12.67 20.30
N SER A 154 7.20 12.11 19.26
CA SER A 154 8.56 12.43 18.85
C SER A 154 8.67 12.96 17.42
N THR A 155 7.53 13.20 16.78
CA THR A 155 7.43 13.76 15.42
C THR A 155 6.35 14.83 15.38
N GLU A 156 6.37 15.65 14.33
CA GLU A 156 5.47 16.82 14.23
C GLU A 156 4.41 16.67 13.13
N ASN A 157 4.65 15.80 12.15
CA ASN A 157 3.79 15.59 10.98
C ASN A 157 3.50 14.10 10.74
N VAL A 158 2.46 13.82 9.94
CA VAL A 158 1.98 12.46 9.64
C VAL A 158 3.04 11.64 8.89
N SER A 159 3.81 12.26 7.99
CA SER A 159 4.88 11.57 7.25
C SER A 159 5.92 10.99 8.21
N ASP A 160 6.45 11.81 9.10
CA ASP A 160 7.46 11.40 10.07
C ASP A 160 6.89 10.41 11.09
N TRP A 161 5.64 10.62 11.53
CA TRP A 161 4.96 9.68 12.42
C TRP A 161 4.85 8.28 11.80
N SER A 162 4.39 8.22 10.55
CA SER A 162 4.28 6.97 9.78
C SER A 162 5.66 6.34 9.57
N THR A 163 6.62 7.14 9.10
CA THR A 163 8.00 6.71 8.82
C THR A 163 8.69 6.16 10.07
N LYS A 164 8.52 6.82 11.23
CA LYS A 164 9.09 6.35 12.50
C LYS A 164 8.40 5.10 13.02
N THR A 165 7.09 4.97 12.84
CA THR A 165 6.35 3.74 13.16
C THR A 165 6.92 2.58 12.36
N ILE A 166 6.97 2.69 11.02
CA ILE A 166 7.52 1.65 10.14
C ILE A 166 9.00 1.37 10.46
N GLY A 167 9.81 2.41 10.62
CA GLY A 167 11.22 2.28 10.98
C GLY A 167 11.46 1.56 12.32
N THR A 168 10.58 1.76 13.30
CA THR A 168 10.63 1.03 14.57
C THR A 168 10.35 -0.45 14.34
N LEU A 169 9.28 -0.79 13.61
CA LEU A 169 8.92 -2.18 13.33
C LEU A 169 10.00 -2.94 12.55
N ILE A 170 10.57 -2.32 11.52
CA ILE A 170 11.48 -3.03 10.60
C ILE A 170 12.94 -2.99 11.06
N ASN A 171 13.39 -1.91 11.72
CA ASN A 171 14.80 -1.77 12.11
C ASN A 171 15.04 -1.97 13.61
N LEU A 172 14.12 -1.56 14.49
CA LEU A 172 14.34 -1.71 15.93
C LEU A 172 13.82 -3.06 16.45
N GLU A 173 12.61 -3.44 16.06
CA GLU A 173 11.97 -4.69 16.50
C GLU A 173 12.49 -5.91 15.74
N SER A 174 12.72 -5.76 14.43
CA SER A 174 13.07 -6.87 13.53
C SER A 174 14.52 -6.85 13.01
N ASP A 175 15.27 -5.78 13.26
CA ASP A 175 16.63 -5.53 12.75
C ASP A 175 16.86 -5.99 11.30
N LEU A 176 15.96 -5.58 10.39
CA LEU A 176 16.11 -5.84 8.96
C LEU A 176 17.18 -4.94 8.33
N GLY A 177 17.47 -3.80 8.97
CA GLY A 177 18.48 -2.86 8.52
C GLY A 177 18.12 -2.22 7.19
N VAL A 178 16.85 -1.88 6.98
CA VAL A 178 16.35 -1.26 5.75
C VAL A 178 16.59 0.25 5.82
N PRO A 179 17.43 0.81 4.93
CA PRO A 179 17.48 2.24 4.66
C PRO A 179 16.09 2.79 4.30
N ILE A 180 15.73 3.93 4.90
CA ILE A 180 14.47 4.62 4.63
C ILE A 180 14.78 6.01 4.05
N LEU A 181 14.25 6.29 2.87
CA LEU A 181 14.45 7.53 2.14
C LEU A 181 13.13 8.29 1.94
N PRO A 182 12.79 9.23 2.84
CA PRO A 182 11.79 10.26 2.58
C PRO A 182 12.27 11.23 1.51
N PHE A 183 11.44 11.45 0.49
CA PHE A 183 11.79 12.30 -0.64
C PHE A 183 11.76 13.79 -0.28
N SER A 184 10.85 14.20 0.61
CA SER A 184 10.76 15.59 1.05
C SER A 184 11.78 15.96 2.14
N MET A 185 12.78 15.11 2.40
CA MET A 185 13.85 15.43 3.35
C MET A 185 14.63 16.67 2.88
N PRO A 186 14.92 17.65 3.77
CA PRO A 186 15.65 18.86 3.40
C PRO A 186 16.95 18.57 2.63
N GLY A 187 17.12 19.21 1.48
CA GLY A 187 18.30 19.09 0.62
C GLY A 187 18.38 17.81 -0.22
N SER A 188 17.52 16.81 0.02
CA SER A 188 17.54 15.56 -0.76
C SER A 188 17.04 15.76 -2.19
N ARG A 189 16.12 16.71 -2.43
CA ARG A 189 15.54 16.99 -3.74
C ARG A 189 16.57 17.41 -4.78
N ARG A 190 17.63 18.13 -4.38
CA ARG A 190 18.76 18.50 -5.26
C ARG A 190 19.48 17.30 -5.86
N LEU A 191 19.52 16.18 -5.15
CA LEU A 191 20.17 14.96 -5.66
C LEU A 191 19.48 14.49 -6.95
N PHE A 192 18.16 14.67 -7.03
CA PHE A 192 17.32 14.22 -8.12
C PHE A 192 17.20 15.21 -9.28
N GLN A 193 17.88 16.37 -9.22
CA GLN A 193 17.79 17.45 -10.21
C GLN A 193 18.00 16.94 -11.65
N SER A 194 19.06 16.15 -11.84
CA SER A 194 19.43 15.64 -13.17
C SER A 194 18.35 14.76 -13.82
N GLY A 195 17.61 13.99 -13.01
CA GLY A 195 16.49 13.18 -13.50
C GLY A 195 15.33 14.04 -14.01
N TYR A 196 15.04 15.16 -13.36
CA TYR A 196 14.03 16.11 -13.83
C TYR A 196 14.47 16.81 -15.12
N GLU A 197 15.69 17.31 -15.16
CA GLU A 197 16.25 18.01 -16.32
C GLU A 197 16.29 17.08 -17.54
N LEU A 198 16.72 15.83 -17.35
CA LEU A 198 16.73 14.79 -18.40
C LEU A 198 15.35 14.59 -19.04
N LEU A 199 14.29 14.52 -18.24
CA LEU A 199 12.91 14.35 -18.72
C LEU A 199 12.33 15.62 -19.32
N LEU A 200 12.83 16.79 -18.92
CA LEU A 200 12.34 18.09 -19.38
C LEU A 200 12.99 18.53 -20.71
N VAL A 201 14.18 17.98 -21.06
CA VAL A 201 14.80 18.17 -22.39
C VAL A 201 13.76 17.88 -23.47
N ASP A 202 13.61 18.82 -24.40
CA ASP A 202 12.44 18.86 -25.28
C ASP A 202 12.23 17.58 -26.08
N THR A 203 13.30 17.08 -26.69
CA THR A 203 13.27 15.82 -27.47
C THR A 203 13.01 14.59 -26.61
N ASN A 204 13.45 14.60 -25.34
CA ASN A 204 13.19 13.49 -24.43
C ASN A 204 11.74 13.53 -23.97
N ARG A 205 11.23 14.70 -23.62
CA ARG A 205 9.83 14.88 -23.23
C ARG A 205 8.88 14.38 -24.31
N GLU A 206 9.08 14.80 -25.56
CA GLU A 206 8.25 14.38 -26.70
C GLU A 206 8.28 12.85 -26.88
N ARG A 207 9.48 12.25 -26.91
CA ARG A 207 9.64 10.79 -27.03
C ARG A 207 9.00 10.03 -25.88
N PHE A 208 9.10 10.57 -24.67
CA PHE A 208 8.48 9.97 -23.48
C PHE A 208 6.95 9.99 -23.62
N ILE A 209 6.36 11.14 -23.95
CA ILE A 209 4.91 11.30 -24.16
C ILE A 209 4.39 10.37 -25.25
N GLU A 210 5.05 10.33 -26.41
CA GLU A 210 4.64 9.47 -27.52
C GLU A 210 4.64 7.99 -27.12
N ALA A 211 5.70 7.54 -26.45
CA ALA A 211 5.84 6.15 -26.04
C ALA A 211 4.86 5.75 -24.92
N THR A 212 4.61 6.63 -23.94
CA THR A 212 3.63 6.36 -22.88
C THR A 212 2.20 6.37 -23.43
N ASN A 213 1.87 7.28 -24.34
CA ASN A 213 0.57 7.33 -25.01
C ASN A 213 0.31 6.07 -25.86
N LEU A 214 1.29 5.65 -26.66
CA LEU A 214 1.19 4.40 -27.42
C LEU A 214 0.99 3.20 -26.50
N ALA A 215 1.68 3.17 -25.35
CA ALA A 215 1.50 2.10 -24.37
C ALA A 215 0.09 2.12 -23.76
N ALA A 216 -0.44 3.30 -23.42
CA ALA A 216 -1.80 3.46 -22.91
C ALA A 216 -2.85 2.95 -23.92
N GLU A 217 -2.70 3.30 -25.21
CA GLU A 217 -3.56 2.81 -26.28
C GLU A 217 -3.50 1.29 -26.44
N LEU A 218 -2.31 0.68 -26.32
CA LEU A 218 -2.15 -0.77 -26.37
C LEU A 218 -2.82 -1.48 -25.17
N VAL A 219 -2.71 -0.89 -23.98
CA VAL A 219 -3.40 -1.39 -22.78
C VAL A 219 -4.91 -1.34 -23.00
N GLU A 220 -5.44 -0.22 -23.48
CA GLU A 220 -6.88 -0.08 -23.77
C GLU A 220 -7.36 -1.01 -24.88
N ALA A 221 -6.60 -1.15 -25.96
CA ALA A 221 -6.89 -2.07 -27.05
C ALA A 221 -6.92 -3.55 -26.61
N SER A 222 -6.21 -3.90 -25.54
CA SER A 222 -6.25 -5.24 -24.95
C SER A 222 -7.44 -5.49 -24.02
N GLY A 223 -8.34 -4.51 -23.84
CA GLY A 223 -9.51 -4.60 -22.97
C GLY A 223 -9.22 -4.29 -21.50
N HIS A 224 -8.06 -3.71 -21.20
CA HIS A 224 -7.68 -3.24 -19.87
C HIS A 224 -7.84 -1.72 -19.77
N ARG A 225 -7.72 -1.16 -18.55
CA ARG A 225 -7.75 0.29 -18.34
C ARG A 225 -6.31 0.80 -18.21
N ALA A 226 -5.97 1.87 -18.92
CA ALA A 226 -4.71 2.58 -18.70
C ALA A 226 -4.62 3.05 -17.24
N GLY A 227 -3.48 2.82 -16.60
CA GLY A 227 -3.23 3.21 -15.21
C GLY A 227 -2.95 4.69 -15.07
N ILE A 228 -2.28 5.29 -16.06
CA ILE A 228 -1.89 6.69 -16.09
C ILE A 228 -2.75 7.50 -17.08
N GLY A 229 -3.00 6.94 -18.27
CA GLY A 229 -3.74 7.58 -19.35
C GLY A 229 -2.88 8.53 -20.20
N LEU A 230 -3.51 9.12 -21.21
CA LEU A 230 -2.82 9.94 -22.20
C LEU A 230 -2.18 11.21 -21.61
N ARG A 231 -1.09 11.63 -22.23
CA ARG A 231 -0.32 12.83 -21.94
C ARG A 231 -0.42 13.80 -23.09
N GLU A 232 -0.75 15.04 -22.74
CA GLU A 232 -0.81 16.16 -23.66
C GLU A 232 0.61 16.69 -23.97
N PRO A 233 0.82 17.38 -25.10
CA PRO A 233 2.11 17.96 -25.45
C PRO A 233 2.68 18.95 -24.42
N ASP A 234 1.83 19.53 -23.57
CA ASP A 234 2.18 20.47 -22.51
C ASP A 234 2.57 19.79 -21.18
N TYR A 235 2.74 18.46 -21.16
CA TYR A 235 3.13 17.71 -19.97
C TYR A 235 4.43 18.22 -19.33
N VAL A 236 4.50 18.21 -18.00
CA VAL A 236 5.70 18.51 -17.21
C VAL A 236 5.93 17.35 -16.23
N PRO A 237 7.14 16.79 -16.11
CA PRO A 237 7.41 15.58 -15.32
C PRO A 237 7.39 15.78 -13.80
N PHE A 238 6.94 16.93 -13.30
CA PHE A 238 6.88 17.25 -11.89
C PHE A 238 5.74 18.21 -11.56
N PHE A 239 5.40 18.28 -10.29
CA PHE A 239 4.61 19.35 -9.69
C PHE A 239 5.53 20.38 -9.05
N LEU A 240 5.07 21.63 -8.97
CA LEU A 240 5.70 22.66 -8.13
C LEU A 240 4.94 22.80 -6.81
N GLU A 241 5.64 22.98 -5.71
CA GLU A 241 5.07 23.25 -4.39
C GLU A 241 5.06 24.75 -4.14
N CYS A 242 3.87 25.33 -3.96
CA CYS A 242 3.69 26.77 -3.82
C CYS A 242 4.29 27.30 -2.51
N GLN A 243 5.27 28.21 -2.64
CA GLN A 243 5.99 28.83 -1.52
C GLN A 243 5.28 30.06 -0.92
N ALA A 244 4.10 30.43 -1.43
CA ALA A 244 3.37 31.57 -0.89
C ALA A 244 2.89 31.29 0.54
N SER A 245 2.94 32.33 1.39
CA SER A 245 2.49 32.22 2.79
C SER A 245 1.07 31.68 2.87
N GLY A 246 0.86 30.70 3.76
CA GLY A 246 -0.42 30.04 3.93
C GLY A 246 -0.80 29.07 2.82
N CYS A 247 0.09 28.70 1.89
CA CYS A 247 -0.17 27.65 0.90
C CYS A 247 0.27 26.26 1.35
N ASN A 248 1.16 26.16 2.34
CA ASN A 248 1.72 24.90 2.86
C ASN A 248 2.23 23.99 1.73
N GLY A 249 2.97 24.54 0.77
CA GLY A 249 3.50 23.75 -0.35
C GLY A 249 2.46 23.17 -1.29
N SER A 250 1.23 23.71 -1.33
CA SER A 250 0.15 23.24 -2.23
C SER A 250 0.68 22.98 -3.65
N ARG A 251 0.43 21.76 -4.15
CA ARG A 251 0.96 21.26 -5.42
C ARG A 251 0.30 21.99 -6.58
N VAL A 252 1.12 22.50 -7.48
CA VAL A 252 0.78 23.23 -8.68
C VAL A 252 1.11 22.36 -9.88
N GLU A 253 0.08 22.07 -10.67
CA GLU A 253 0.26 21.48 -11.99
C GLU A 253 0.82 22.53 -12.95
N LEU A 254 1.95 22.19 -13.56
CA LEU A 254 2.63 23.01 -14.56
C LEU A 254 2.34 22.51 -15.97
N LYS A 255 2.36 23.44 -16.92
CA LYS A 255 2.23 23.23 -18.36
C LYS A 255 3.46 23.74 -19.08
N TYR A 256 3.97 22.96 -20.01
CA TYR A 256 5.11 23.29 -20.85
C TYR A 256 4.67 24.09 -22.09
N SER A 257 5.44 25.11 -22.44
CA SER A 257 5.28 25.84 -23.69
C SER A 257 6.62 26.21 -24.31
N ARG A 258 6.70 26.09 -25.64
CA ARG A 258 7.86 26.48 -26.43
C ARG A 258 7.37 27.04 -27.77
N GLU A 259 7.83 28.23 -28.12
CA GLU A 259 7.58 28.78 -29.46
C GLU A 259 8.38 28.03 -30.52
N ALA A 260 7.79 27.81 -31.69
CA ALA A 260 8.44 27.09 -32.78
C ALA A 260 9.78 27.75 -33.17
N GLY A 261 10.87 27.00 -33.09
CA GLY A 261 12.23 27.49 -33.38
C GLY A 261 12.92 28.25 -32.24
N SER A 262 12.25 28.49 -31.11
CA SER A 262 12.87 29.09 -29.92
C SER A 262 13.81 28.09 -29.23
N ALA A 263 14.97 28.53 -28.77
CA ALA A 263 15.83 27.74 -27.87
C ALA A 263 15.30 27.75 -26.42
N THR A 264 14.48 28.74 -26.08
CA THR A 264 13.90 28.91 -24.75
C THR A 264 12.53 28.27 -24.68
N ALA A 265 12.31 27.48 -23.63
CA ALA A 265 11.02 26.97 -23.22
C ALA A 265 10.60 27.59 -21.89
N SER A 266 9.30 27.53 -21.60
CA SER A 266 8.74 27.94 -20.33
C SER A 266 7.83 26.86 -19.74
N VAL A 267 7.75 26.84 -18.41
CA VAL A 267 6.72 26.09 -17.68
C VAL A 267 5.93 27.05 -16.82
N SER A 268 4.60 26.92 -16.85
CA SER A 268 3.73 27.80 -16.07
C SER A 268 2.55 27.05 -15.45
N GLY A 269 2.06 27.55 -14.32
CA GLY A 269 0.92 26.98 -13.63
C GLY A 269 0.33 27.93 -12.61
N LYS A 270 -0.92 27.68 -12.22
CA LYS A 270 -1.65 28.51 -11.25
C LYS A 270 -1.89 27.71 -9.98
N CYS A 271 -1.43 28.24 -8.84
CA CYS A 271 -1.66 27.60 -7.55
C CYS A 271 -3.17 27.49 -7.27
N PRO A 272 -3.70 26.29 -6.98
CA PRO A 272 -5.13 26.10 -6.74
C PRO A 272 -5.61 26.80 -5.47
N ARG A 273 -4.69 27.12 -4.55
CA ARG A 273 -4.99 27.71 -3.24
C ARG A 273 -4.97 29.24 -3.21
N CYS A 274 -3.84 29.85 -3.58
CA CYS A 274 -3.71 31.31 -3.55
C CYS A 274 -3.97 31.98 -4.91
N GLY A 275 -4.08 31.20 -5.99
CA GLY A 275 -4.26 31.72 -7.34
C GLY A 275 -3.01 32.38 -7.95
N ALA A 276 -1.87 32.37 -7.26
CA ALA A 276 -0.60 32.87 -7.79
C ALA A 276 -0.22 32.09 -9.06
N VAL A 277 0.26 32.81 -10.07
CA VAL A 277 0.81 32.23 -11.29
C VAL A 277 2.31 32.11 -11.10
N HIS A 278 2.82 30.91 -11.35
CA HIS A 278 4.24 30.59 -11.33
C HIS A 278 4.69 30.35 -12.77
N GLU A 279 5.80 30.95 -13.17
CA GLU A 279 6.38 30.80 -14.51
C GLU A 279 7.90 30.77 -14.40
N PHE A 280 8.51 29.84 -15.14
CA PHE A 280 9.96 29.67 -15.19
C PHE A 280 10.37 29.44 -16.64
N THR A 281 11.56 29.91 -17.02
CA THR A 281 12.11 29.76 -18.37
C THR A 281 13.47 29.08 -18.29
N PHE A 282 13.80 28.28 -19.31
CA PHE A 282 15.07 27.55 -19.39
C PHE A 282 15.42 27.24 -20.86
N ASP A 283 16.65 26.80 -21.09
CA ASP A 283 17.07 26.27 -22.39
C ASP A 283 16.42 24.90 -22.63
N ALA A 284 15.69 24.75 -23.74
CA ALA A 284 14.92 23.56 -24.04
C ALA A 284 15.79 22.31 -24.32
N GLY A 285 17.05 22.51 -24.72
CA GLY A 285 18.02 21.43 -24.96
C GLY A 285 18.86 21.09 -23.73
N SER A 286 18.98 22.00 -22.76
CA SER A 286 19.71 21.83 -21.51
C SER A 286 19.01 22.57 -20.36
N PRO A 287 17.85 22.06 -19.88
CA PRO A 287 17.12 22.70 -18.79
C PRO A 287 17.97 22.81 -17.53
N ASP A 288 17.85 23.91 -16.81
CA ASP A 288 18.45 24.12 -15.49
C ASP A 288 17.34 24.42 -14.49
N LEU A 289 17.19 23.53 -13.50
CA LEU A 289 16.15 23.62 -12.47
C LEU A 289 16.70 24.06 -11.10
N THR A 290 17.95 24.52 -11.04
CA THR A 290 18.66 24.86 -9.78
C THR A 290 17.83 25.79 -8.88
N ASP A 291 17.13 26.77 -9.46
CA ASP A 291 16.36 27.76 -8.70
C ASP A 291 15.06 27.20 -8.08
N ILE A 292 14.54 26.08 -8.61
CA ILE A 292 13.24 25.54 -8.21
C ILE A 292 13.30 24.11 -7.68
N VAL A 293 14.43 23.41 -7.79
CA VAL A 293 14.51 21.97 -7.52
C VAL A 293 14.09 21.60 -6.08
N GLU A 294 14.32 22.48 -5.12
CA GLU A 294 13.88 22.27 -3.73
C GLU A 294 12.36 22.29 -3.56
N ASN A 295 11.64 22.80 -4.55
CA ASN A 295 10.20 23.01 -4.51
C ASN A 295 9.47 22.18 -5.57
N ILE A 296 10.09 21.16 -6.15
CA ILE A 296 9.43 20.27 -7.12
C ILE A 296 9.38 18.83 -6.61
N SER A 297 8.32 18.13 -7.00
CA SER A 297 8.10 16.73 -6.68
C SER A 297 7.70 15.93 -7.91
N PRO A 298 8.10 14.65 -8.00
CA PRO A 298 7.84 13.87 -9.21
C PRO A 298 6.34 13.57 -9.35
N ARG A 299 5.96 13.25 -10.57
CA ARG A 299 4.68 12.60 -10.88
C ARG A 299 4.84 11.09 -10.79
N VAL A 300 3.72 10.37 -10.71
CA VAL A 300 3.73 8.89 -10.68
C VAL A 300 4.48 8.27 -11.86
N ASP A 301 4.41 8.90 -13.03
CA ASP A 301 4.99 8.41 -14.28
C ASP A 301 6.47 8.77 -14.47
N SER A 302 6.96 9.79 -13.78
CA SER A 302 8.36 10.23 -13.82
C SER A 302 9.17 9.74 -12.62
N ARG A 303 8.51 9.37 -11.52
CA ARG A 303 9.13 9.02 -10.23
C ARG A 303 10.28 8.05 -10.36
N GLN A 304 10.09 6.93 -11.06
CA GLN A 304 11.12 5.88 -11.09
C GLN A 304 12.36 6.36 -11.82
N ILE A 305 12.20 7.03 -12.97
CA ILE A 305 13.31 7.59 -13.75
C ILE A 305 14.10 8.61 -12.92
N ILE A 306 13.40 9.45 -12.16
CA ILE A 306 14.01 10.45 -11.29
C ILE A 306 14.79 9.79 -10.16
N VAL A 307 14.21 8.78 -9.49
CA VAL A 307 14.91 8.04 -8.43
C VAL A 307 16.13 7.29 -8.97
N ASP A 308 16.01 6.67 -10.15
CA ASP A 308 17.07 5.90 -10.80
C ASP A 308 18.25 6.78 -11.26
N SER A 309 18.06 8.10 -11.37
CA SER A 309 19.16 9.05 -11.64
C SER A 309 20.16 9.17 -10.49
N VAL A 310 19.77 8.72 -9.28
CA VAL A 310 20.58 8.81 -8.06
C VAL A 310 20.88 7.43 -7.50
N VAL A 311 19.87 6.57 -7.42
CA VAL A 311 19.97 5.24 -6.83
C VAL A 311 19.98 4.20 -7.94
N PRO A 312 20.99 3.30 -8.02
CA PRO A 312 20.99 2.23 -9.01
C PRO A 312 19.97 1.13 -8.62
N VAL A 313 18.68 1.38 -8.88
CA VAL A 313 17.62 0.40 -8.57
C VAL A 313 17.67 -0.74 -9.57
N LEU A 314 17.84 -1.96 -9.06
CA LEU A 314 17.89 -3.19 -9.87
C LEU A 314 16.51 -3.81 -10.02
N ALA A 315 15.72 -3.77 -8.95
CA ALA A 315 14.35 -4.23 -8.95
C ALA A 315 13.46 -3.34 -8.08
N HIS A 316 12.24 -3.12 -8.55
CA HIS A 316 11.20 -2.41 -7.84
C HIS A 316 10.09 -3.39 -7.46
N VAL A 317 9.81 -3.50 -6.17
CA VAL A 317 8.68 -4.28 -5.66
C VAL A 317 7.46 -3.38 -5.53
N GLY A 318 6.43 -3.67 -6.33
CA GLY A 318 5.19 -2.91 -6.35
C GLY A 318 3.93 -3.75 -6.19
N GLY A 319 2.80 -3.07 -6.07
CA GLY A 319 1.47 -3.66 -6.00
C GLY A 319 0.73 -3.77 -7.33
N PRO A 320 -0.53 -4.26 -7.30
CA PRO A 320 -1.38 -4.34 -8.48
C PRO A 320 -1.64 -2.98 -9.16
N GLY A 321 -1.83 -1.91 -8.38
CA GLY A 321 -1.99 -0.56 -8.93
C GLY A 321 -0.75 -0.09 -9.68
N GLU A 322 0.43 -0.43 -9.15
CA GLU A 322 1.73 -0.11 -9.75
C GLU A 322 1.98 -0.91 -11.02
N THR A 323 1.52 -2.17 -11.05
CA THR A 323 1.54 -2.99 -12.27
C THR A 323 0.82 -2.30 -13.43
N SER A 324 -0.30 -1.63 -13.14
CA SER A 324 -1.10 -0.94 -14.15
C SER A 324 -0.35 0.23 -14.77
N TYR A 325 0.26 1.09 -13.96
CA TYR A 325 0.94 2.28 -14.48
C TYR A 325 2.34 1.97 -15.03
N TYR A 326 3.06 0.99 -14.49
CA TYR A 326 4.38 0.61 -15.04
C TYR A 326 4.28 -0.03 -16.43
N ALA A 327 3.11 -0.54 -16.82
CA ALA A 327 2.86 -0.95 -18.20
C ALA A 327 3.01 0.23 -19.19
N GLU A 328 2.81 1.46 -18.74
CA GLU A 328 2.97 2.70 -19.52
C GLU A 328 4.36 3.33 -19.32
N VAL A 329 4.87 3.36 -18.07
CA VAL A 329 6.16 4.00 -17.74
C VAL A 329 7.36 3.26 -18.33
N ILE A 330 7.36 1.92 -18.33
CA ILE A 330 8.49 1.12 -18.84
C ILE A 330 8.75 1.41 -20.32
N PRO A 331 7.74 1.39 -21.22
CA PRO A 331 7.91 1.86 -22.60
C PRO A 331 8.46 3.29 -22.71
N GLY A 332 7.98 4.22 -21.89
CA GLY A 332 8.48 5.59 -21.84
C GLY A 332 9.97 5.67 -21.52
N ALA A 333 10.43 4.99 -20.48
CA ALA A 333 11.85 4.93 -20.11
C ALA A 333 12.71 4.29 -21.22
N ARG A 334 12.23 3.18 -21.82
CA ARG A 334 12.91 2.50 -22.93
C ARG A 334 13.03 3.38 -24.16
N ALA A 335 12.01 4.18 -24.46
CA ALA A 335 12.05 5.15 -25.57
C ALA A 335 13.16 6.18 -25.38
N LEU A 336 13.59 6.45 -24.15
CA LEU A 336 14.72 7.32 -23.80
C LEU A 336 16.06 6.57 -23.69
N SER A 337 16.08 5.27 -23.98
CA SER A 337 17.26 4.39 -23.78
C SER A 337 17.76 4.35 -22.34
N LEU A 338 16.85 4.54 -21.37
CA LEU A 338 17.17 4.45 -19.96
C LEU A 338 17.03 3.00 -19.48
N PRO A 339 17.97 2.51 -18.64
CA PRO A 339 17.73 1.27 -17.92
C PRO A 339 16.52 1.46 -17.01
N PHE A 340 15.79 0.37 -16.78
CA PHE A 340 14.63 0.39 -15.89
C PHE A 340 14.68 -0.84 -14.99
N PRO A 341 14.39 -0.70 -13.69
CA PRO A 341 14.44 -1.82 -12.76
C PRO A 341 13.47 -2.93 -13.17
N VAL A 342 13.81 -4.16 -12.80
CA VAL A 342 12.87 -5.28 -12.92
C VAL A 342 11.68 -5.00 -12.00
N PHE A 343 10.49 -4.87 -12.58
CA PHE A 343 9.27 -4.75 -11.79
C PHE A 343 8.83 -6.11 -11.27
N LEU A 344 8.73 -6.23 -9.95
CA LEU A 344 8.27 -7.41 -9.24
C LEU A 344 7.01 -7.06 -8.46
N ARG A 345 6.02 -7.95 -8.47
CA ARG A 345 4.78 -7.80 -7.72
C ARG A 345 4.81 -8.70 -6.50
N TYR A 346 4.59 -8.11 -5.33
CA TYR A 346 4.58 -8.86 -4.07
C TYR A 346 3.49 -9.94 -4.04
N THR A 347 3.73 -10.96 -3.22
CA THR A 347 2.79 -12.05 -2.96
C THR A 347 1.66 -11.56 -2.06
N ARG A 348 0.41 -11.71 -2.49
CA ARG A 348 -0.71 -11.32 -1.62
C ARG A 348 -0.83 -12.26 -0.43
N LEU A 349 -1.04 -11.69 0.76
CA LEU A 349 -0.99 -12.42 2.02
C LEU A 349 -2.35 -12.46 2.74
N PHE A 350 -2.88 -13.66 2.88
CA PHE A 350 -4.02 -13.94 3.75
C PHE A 350 -3.50 -14.62 5.02
N TYR A 351 -4.24 -14.48 6.11
CA TYR A 351 -3.84 -15.03 7.39
C TYR A 351 -5.02 -15.30 8.32
N ASN A 352 -4.83 -16.31 9.17
CA ASN A 352 -5.78 -16.60 10.23
C ASN A 352 -5.64 -15.66 11.42
N THR A 353 -6.70 -15.51 12.18
CA THR A 353 -6.73 -14.81 13.48
C THR A 353 -7.75 -15.51 14.38
N PRO A 354 -7.67 -15.36 15.71
CA PRO A 354 -8.63 -16.04 16.60
C PRO A 354 -10.10 -15.65 16.34
N TRP A 355 -10.35 -14.41 15.91
CA TRP A 355 -11.70 -13.99 15.53
C TRP A 355 -12.13 -14.57 14.18
N ASN A 356 -11.21 -14.73 13.21
CA ASN A 356 -11.51 -15.42 11.96
C ASN A 356 -11.88 -16.88 12.19
N ASP A 357 -11.21 -17.56 13.12
CA ASP A 357 -11.55 -18.94 13.52
C ASP A 357 -12.95 -19.04 14.11
N SER A 358 -13.29 -18.14 15.03
CA SER A 358 -14.64 -18.09 15.62
C SER A 358 -15.72 -17.87 14.55
N TYR A 359 -15.47 -16.96 13.60
CA TYR A 359 -16.37 -16.72 12.48
C TYR A 359 -16.46 -17.93 11.54
N ALA A 360 -15.34 -18.58 11.25
CA ALA A 360 -15.30 -19.79 10.42
C ALA A 360 -16.10 -20.94 11.06
N GLN A 361 -15.93 -21.19 12.36
CA GLN A 361 -16.71 -22.20 13.09
C GLN A 361 -18.21 -21.92 13.02
N THR A 362 -18.60 -20.65 13.16
CA THR A 362 -20.00 -20.23 13.03
C THR A 362 -20.54 -20.52 11.63
N LEU A 363 -19.77 -20.20 10.57
CA LEU A 363 -20.15 -20.49 9.19
C LEU A 363 -20.25 -21.99 8.92
N MET A 364 -19.27 -22.77 9.36
CA MET A 364 -19.26 -24.24 9.21
C MET A 364 -20.48 -24.89 9.88
N SER A 365 -20.87 -24.42 11.07
CA SER A 365 -22.07 -24.92 11.77
C SER A 365 -23.37 -24.70 10.99
N ARG A 366 -23.35 -23.77 10.01
CA ARG A 366 -24.46 -23.44 9.12
C ARG A 366 -24.32 -24.03 7.73
N GLY A 367 -23.32 -24.87 7.51
CA GLY A 367 -23.04 -25.51 6.23
C GLY A 367 -22.43 -24.57 5.17
N CYS A 368 -21.89 -23.42 5.57
CA CYS A 368 -21.13 -22.54 4.68
C CYS A 368 -19.65 -22.96 4.62
N CYS A 369 -18.96 -22.62 3.53
CA CYS A 369 -17.52 -22.80 3.40
C CYS A 369 -16.72 -21.73 4.16
N CYS A 370 -15.43 -21.97 4.34
CA CYS A 370 -14.46 -21.05 4.94
C CYS A 370 -13.04 -21.36 4.43
N LEU A 371 -12.09 -20.46 4.62
CA LEU A 371 -10.70 -20.66 4.19
C LEU A 371 -10.00 -21.80 4.92
N THR A 372 -10.33 -22.02 6.19
CA THR A 372 -9.72 -23.06 7.03
C THR A 372 -10.29 -24.44 6.72
N ASP A 373 -10.21 -24.85 5.46
CA ASP A 373 -10.63 -26.17 4.97
C ASP A 373 -9.43 -27.10 4.73
N GLY A 374 -9.71 -28.39 4.52
CA GLY A 374 -8.67 -29.40 4.29
C GLY A 374 -7.85 -29.15 3.02
N GLY A 375 -8.46 -28.59 1.97
CA GLY A 375 -7.78 -28.33 0.70
C GLY A 375 -6.70 -27.26 0.82
N LEU A 376 -6.98 -26.19 1.58
CA LEU A 376 -5.97 -25.17 1.86
C LEU A 376 -4.80 -25.74 2.68
N PHE A 377 -5.08 -26.57 3.70
CA PHE A 377 -4.02 -27.17 4.51
C PHE A 377 -3.19 -28.20 3.74
N GLU A 378 -3.78 -28.95 2.81
CA GLU A 378 -3.06 -29.82 1.87
C GLU A 378 -2.14 -29.02 0.94
N ALA A 379 -2.63 -27.88 0.41
CA ALA A 379 -1.83 -26.99 -0.42
C ALA A 379 -0.66 -26.35 0.36
N LEU A 380 -0.89 -25.95 1.61
CA LEU A 380 0.15 -25.44 2.51
C LEU A 380 1.17 -26.52 2.87
N SER A 381 0.73 -27.76 3.11
CA SER A 381 1.63 -28.89 3.37
C SER A 381 2.53 -29.16 2.17
N SER A 382 1.95 -29.17 0.97
CA SER A 382 2.69 -29.28 -0.30
C SER A 382 3.71 -28.15 -0.47
N TRP A 383 3.34 -26.92 -0.08
CA TRP A 383 4.26 -25.79 -0.08
C TRP A 383 5.45 -26.00 0.87
N VAL A 384 5.21 -26.48 2.10
CA VAL A 384 6.28 -26.75 3.07
C VAL A 384 7.23 -27.83 2.54
N GLU A 385 6.69 -28.91 1.99
CA GLU A 385 7.48 -30.01 1.40
C GLU A 385 8.33 -29.52 0.21
N ALA A 386 7.72 -28.77 -0.72
CA ALA A 386 8.42 -28.22 -1.87
C ALA A 386 9.50 -27.21 -1.45
N ARG A 387 9.21 -26.35 -0.47
CA ARG A 387 10.19 -25.40 0.07
C ARG A 387 11.40 -26.12 0.69
N ASN A 388 11.15 -27.11 1.53
CA ASN A 388 12.21 -27.82 2.25
C ASN A 388 13.07 -28.70 1.33
N SER A 389 12.50 -29.17 0.22
CA SER A 389 13.21 -29.94 -0.81
C SER A 389 13.87 -29.07 -1.88
N GLY A 390 13.61 -27.75 -1.89
CA GLY A 390 14.10 -26.84 -2.91
C GLY A 390 13.49 -27.08 -4.29
N ASP A 391 12.24 -27.56 -4.35
CA ASP A 391 11.50 -27.86 -5.58
C ASP A 391 10.73 -26.63 -6.11
N PRO A 392 11.22 -25.94 -7.18
CA PRO A 392 10.58 -24.74 -7.68
C PRO A 392 9.23 -25.02 -8.34
N ASP A 393 9.08 -26.16 -9.01
CA ASP A 393 7.83 -26.54 -9.68
C ASP A 393 6.78 -26.94 -8.65
N GLY A 394 7.18 -27.67 -7.61
CA GLY A 394 6.33 -27.96 -6.45
C GLY A 394 5.87 -26.70 -5.73
N LEU A 395 6.77 -25.73 -5.50
CA LEU A 395 6.43 -24.43 -4.89
C LEU A 395 5.42 -23.67 -5.74
N ARG A 396 5.64 -23.60 -7.06
CA ARG A 396 4.71 -22.97 -8.00
C ARG A 396 3.34 -23.66 -7.97
N GLY A 397 3.32 -24.99 -8.00
CA GLY A 397 2.10 -25.79 -7.91
C GLY A 397 1.32 -25.52 -6.62
N ALA A 398 2.02 -25.47 -5.49
CA ALA A 398 1.42 -25.19 -4.19
C ALA A 398 0.83 -23.76 -4.12
N HIS A 399 1.54 -22.74 -4.62
CA HIS A 399 1.00 -21.37 -4.69
C HIS A 399 -0.24 -21.26 -5.59
N ILE A 400 -0.29 -22.00 -6.71
CA ILE A 400 -1.47 -22.08 -7.57
C ILE A 400 -2.64 -22.72 -6.81
N ALA A 401 -2.39 -23.81 -6.08
CA ALA A 401 -3.40 -24.48 -5.26
C ALA A 401 -3.93 -23.58 -4.13
N ILE A 402 -3.05 -22.92 -3.38
CA ILE A 402 -3.41 -21.95 -2.34
C ILE A 402 -4.31 -20.84 -2.91
N ARG A 403 -3.90 -20.23 -4.03
CA ARG A 403 -4.70 -19.23 -4.73
C ARG A 403 -6.09 -19.78 -5.11
N GLY A 404 -6.12 -20.99 -5.68
CA GLY A 404 -7.36 -21.67 -6.06
C GLY A 404 -8.32 -21.84 -4.88
N CYS A 405 -7.82 -22.28 -3.72
CA CYS A 405 -8.62 -22.40 -2.49
C CYS A 405 -9.20 -21.05 -2.03
N ILE A 406 -8.37 -20.00 -2.01
CA ILE A 406 -8.79 -18.65 -1.58
C ILE A 406 -9.85 -18.07 -2.51
N GLU A 407 -9.61 -18.11 -3.83
CA GLU A 407 -10.54 -17.57 -4.83
C GLU A 407 -11.84 -18.38 -4.90
N ALA A 408 -11.77 -19.72 -4.81
CA ALA A 408 -12.97 -20.57 -4.79
C ALA A 408 -13.82 -20.33 -3.55
N THR A 409 -13.19 -20.21 -2.37
CA THR A 409 -13.90 -19.88 -1.12
C THR A 409 -14.59 -18.52 -1.23
N ALA A 410 -13.89 -17.50 -1.73
CA ALA A 410 -14.48 -16.18 -1.94
C ALA A 410 -15.69 -16.23 -2.88
N GLY A 411 -15.57 -16.90 -4.02
CA GLY A 411 -16.67 -17.06 -4.99
C GLY A 411 -17.88 -17.79 -4.41
N MET A 412 -17.68 -18.91 -3.71
CA MET A 412 -18.78 -19.65 -3.08
C MET A 412 -19.53 -18.83 -2.03
N LEU A 413 -18.81 -18.04 -1.23
CA LEU A 413 -19.43 -17.14 -0.25
C LEU A 413 -20.20 -16.01 -0.93
N GLU A 414 -19.68 -15.46 -2.03
CA GLU A 414 -20.38 -14.43 -2.83
C GLU A 414 -21.67 -14.94 -3.44
N ASP A 415 -21.64 -16.14 -4.02
CA ASP A 415 -22.81 -16.79 -4.60
C ASP A 415 -23.87 -17.06 -3.52
N THR A 416 -23.43 -17.60 -2.37
CA THR A 416 -24.31 -17.85 -1.22
C THR A 416 -24.94 -16.55 -0.71
N LEU A 417 -24.14 -15.50 -0.56
CA LEU A 417 -24.62 -14.19 -0.12
C LEU A 417 -25.61 -13.57 -1.10
N SER A 418 -25.36 -13.71 -2.40
CA SER A 418 -26.24 -13.23 -3.46
C SER A 418 -27.58 -13.96 -3.46
N GLY A 419 -27.56 -15.30 -3.31
CA GLY A 419 -28.76 -16.11 -3.14
C GLY A 419 -29.58 -15.70 -1.91
N LEU A 420 -28.94 -15.54 -0.75
CA LEU A 420 -29.60 -15.08 0.47
C LEU A 420 -30.24 -13.70 0.29
N LYS A 421 -29.57 -12.78 -0.39
CA LYS A 421 -30.12 -11.43 -0.67
C LYS A 421 -31.35 -11.49 -1.56
N ALA A 422 -31.33 -12.32 -2.61
CA ALA A 422 -32.50 -12.53 -3.47
C ALA A 422 -33.70 -13.10 -2.70
N GLU A 423 -33.47 -14.15 -1.90
CA GLU A 423 -34.53 -14.76 -1.08
C GLU A 423 -35.11 -13.79 -0.03
N ILE A 424 -34.27 -12.93 0.55
CA ILE A 424 -34.72 -11.88 1.48
C ILE A 424 -35.65 -10.88 0.77
N GLU A 425 -35.31 -10.45 -0.45
CA GLU A 425 -36.16 -9.56 -1.23
C GLU A 425 -37.49 -10.23 -1.63
N ASP A 426 -37.48 -11.51 -1.96
CA ASP A 426 -38.70 -12.29 -2.25
C ASP A 426 -39.61 -12.39 -1.01
N ILE A 427 -39.03 -12.62 0.18
CA ILE A 427 -39.79 -12.60 1.43
C ILE A 427 -40.36 -11.21 1.71
N LYS A 428 -39.57 -10.13 1.51
CA LYS A 428 -40.07 -8.75 1.65
C LYS A 428 -41.22 -8.46 0.68
N GLY A 429 -41.16 -8.96 -0.55
CA GLY A 429 -42.24 -8.89 -1.52
C GLY A 429 -43.50 -9.63 -1.02
N SER A 430 -43.32 -10.83 -0.47
CA SER A 430 -44.40 -11.66 0.08
C SER A 430 -45.05 -11.06 1.32
N LEU A 431 -44.28 -10.38 2.19
CA LEU A 431 -44.78 -9.67 3.37
C LEU A 431 -45.74 -8.52 3.05
N ARG A 432 -45.72 -8.00 1.82
CA ARG A 432 -46.68 -6.97 1.37
C ARG A 432 -48.09 -7.54 1.17
N LYS A 433 -48.24 -8.86 1.04
CA LYS A 433 -49.53 -9.53 0.88
C LYS A 433 -50.25 -9.68 2.25
N PRO A 434 -51.59 -9.73 2.28
CA PRO A 434 -52.35 -10.04 3.50
C PRO A 434 -52.18 -11.53 3.87
N GLY A 435 -51.95 -11.84 5.16
CA GLY A 435 -51.77 -13.22 5.64
C GLY A 435 -51.03 -13.30 6.98
N ASP A 436 -50.78 -14.52 7.49
CA ASP A 436 -49.91 -14.73 8.65
C ASP A 436 -48.45 -14.46 8.27
N ARG A 437 -47.89 -13.40 8.85
CA ARG A 437 -46.55 -12.89 8.55
C ARG A 437 -45.48 -13.45 9.47
N LYS A 438 -45.85 -14.16 10.54
CA LYS A 438 -44.91 -14.53 11.60
C LYS A 438 -43.80 -15.44 11.09
N THR A 439 -44.15 -16.47 10.32
CA THR A 439 -43.19 -17.43 9.74
C THR A 439 -42.24 -16.75 8.77
N LEU A 440 -42.76 -15.90 7.89
CA LEU A 440 -41.95 -15.13 6.92
C LEU A 440 -40.96 -14.19 7.62
N ILE A 441 -41.39 -13.51 8.69
CA ILE A 441 -40.50 -12.64 9.46
C ILE A 441 -39.38 -13.45 10.14
N GLN A 442 -39.70 -14.62 10.70
CA GLN A 442 -38.70 -15.49 11.32
C GLN A 442 -37.69 -16.01 10.29
N GLU A 443 -38.17 -16.43 9.12
CA GLU A 443 -37.32 -16.88 8.03
C GLU A 443 -36.41 -15.76 7.50
N MET A 444 -36.97 -14.57 7.25
CA MET A 444 -36.22 -13.40 6.81
C MET A 444 -35.10 -13.05 7.80
N ARG A 445 -35.41 -13.04 9.12
CA ARG A 445 -34.41 -12.77 10.16
C ARG A 445 -33.30 -13.81 10.15
N ARG A 446 -33.62 -15.11 10.01
CA ARG A 446 -32.61 -16.18 9.92
C ARG A 446 -31.67 -15.96 8.73
N LYS A 447 -32.22 -15.67 7.55
CA LYS A 447 -31.43 -15.40 6.33
C LYS A 447 -30.60 -14.12 6.46
N GLN A 448 -31.15 -13.07 7.07
CA GLN A 448 -30.41 -11.83 7.34
C GLN A 448 -29.22 -12.07 8.27
N THR A 449 -29.40 -12.84 9.35
CA THR A 449 -28.29 -13.21 10.25
C THR A 449 -27.22 -14.01 9.51
N GLN A 450 -27.60 -15.00 8.70
CA GLN A 450 -26.65 -15.78 7.91
C GLN A 450 -25.87 -14.91 6.90
N ALA A 451 -26.56 -13.99 6.22
CA ALA A 451 -25.92 -13.05 5.30
C ALA A 451 -24.91 -12.14 6.02
N GLN A 452 -25.27 -11.63 7.21
CA GLN A 452 -24.38 -10.80 8.02
C GLN A 452 -23.13 -11.55 8.51
N GLU A 453 -23.26 -12.81 8.89
CA GLU A 453 -22.13 -13.65 9.29
C GLU A 453 -21.18 -13.91 8.12
N ILE A 454 -21.73 -14.18 6.92
CA ILE A 454 -20.92 -14.32 5.70
C ILE A 454 -20.20 -13.01 5.38
N GLU A 455 -20.90 -11.88 5.39
CA GLU A 455 -20.29 -10.56 5.15
C GLU A 455 -19.20 -10.24 6.17
N LEU A 456 -19.40 -10.59 7.45
CA LEU A 456 -18.41 -10.40 8.50
C LEU A 456 -17.15 -11.24 8.27
N TYR A 457 -17.33 -12.53 7.95
CA TYR A 457 -16.22 -13.42 7.66
C TYR A 457 -15.45 -12.98 6.41
N MET A 458 -16.15 -12.69 5.31
CA MET A 458 -15.54 -12.21 4.08
C MET A 458 -14.76 -10.91 4.29
N SER A 459 -15.32 -9.98 5.07
CA SER A 459 -14.61 -8.77 5.47
C SER A 459 -13.33 -9.14 6.21
N SER A 460 -13.43 -9.84 7.34
CA SER A 460 -12.29 -10.07 8.24
C SER A 460 -11.21 -10.98 7.63
N ALA A 461 -11.61 -12.11 7.03
CA ALA A 461 -10.72 -13.16 6.53
C ALA A 461 -10.29 -12.98 5.06
N LEU A 462 -11.00 -12.19 4.26
CA LEU A 462 -10.63 -11.92 2.86
C LEU A 462 -10.33 -10.44 2.58
N GLY A 463 -10.43 -9.59 3.60
CA GLY A 463 -10.34 -8.13 3.44
C GLY A 463 -11.47 -7.54 2.59
N LYS A 464 -12.56 -8.27 2.37
CA LYS A 464 -13.62 -7.93 1.41
C LYS A 464 -14.77 -7.14 2.05
N PHE A 465 -14.44 -5.97 2.61
CA PHE A 465 -15.43 -5.06 3.20
C PHE A 465 -16.19 -4.19 2.17
N SER A 466 -15.76 -4.21 0.91
CA SER A 466 -16.45 -3.65 -0.26
C SER A 466 -16.18 -4.53 -1.49
N PRO A 467 -17.00 -4.43 -2.57
CA PRO A 467 -16.84 -5.27 -3.76
C PRO A 467 -15.45 -5.18 -4.41
N GLU A 468 -14.81 -4.01 -4.33
CA GLU A 468 -13.53 -3.70 -4.96
C GLU A 468 -12.33 -4.16 -4.10
N ARG A 469 -12.56 -4.54 -2.84
CA ARG A 469 -11.51 -4.88 -1.89
C ARG A 469 -11.36 -6.40 -1.77
N PHE A 470 -10.11 -6.85 -1.84
CA PHE A 470 -9.74 -8.26 -1.73
C PHE A 470 -8.26 -8.37 -1.33
N GLY A 471 -7.98 -9.09 -0.25
CA GLY A 471 -6.68 -9.17 0.43
C GLY A 471 -6.75 -8.54 1.82
N GLN A 472 -6.44 -9.32 2.86
CA GLN A 472 -6.44 -8.82 4.23
C GLN A 472 -5.35 -7.77 4.43
N GLU A 473 -4.16 -8.01 3.88
CA GLU A 473 -3.01 -7.15 4.12
C GLU A 473 -3.16 -5.76 3.49
N VAL A 474 -3.99 -5.63 2.44
CA VAL A 474 -4.29 -4.34 1.81
C VAL A 474 -5.46 -3.61 2.47
N SER A 475 -6.29 -4.34 3.21
CA SER A 475 -7.52 -3.82 3.81
C SER A 475 -7.34 -3.41 5.26
N TRP A 476 -6.48 -4.11 6.00
CA TRP A 476 -6.27 -3.95 7.42
C TRP A 476 -4.92 -3.36 7.76
N ALA A 477 -4.90 -2.55 8.82
CA ALA A 477 -3.68 -2.03 9.42
C ALA A 477 -2.83 -3.15 10.02
N TRP A 478 -1.51 -3.00 9.97
CA TRP A 478 -0.51 -3.93 10.54
C TRP A 478 -0.75 -4.35 12.00
N LEU A 479 -1.57 -3.59 12.73
CA LEU A 479 -1.99 -3.85 14.10
C LEU A 479 -2.67 -5.20 14.27
N ASP A 480 -3.38 -5.72 13.27
CA ASP A 480 -4.09 -7.00 13.42
C ASP A 480 -3.10 -8.17 13.47
N VAL A 481 -2.12 -8.21 12.56
CA VAL A 481 -1.03 -9.19 12.57
C VAL A 481 -0.15 -9.00 13.81
N ALA A 482 0.19 -7.76 14.18
CA ALA A 482 1.02 -7.49 15.36
C ALA A 482 0.35 -7.92 16.67
N THR A 483 -0.99 -7.84 16.75
CA THR A 483 -1.77 -8.29 17.89
C THR A 483 -1.69 -9.81 18.05
N VAL A 484 -1.84 -10.56 16.96
CA VAL A 484 -1.84 -12.02 16.97
C VAL A 484 -0.43 -12.60 17.09
N ALA A 485 0.48 -12.20 16.20
CA ALA A 485 1.85 -12.73 16.14
C ALA A 485 2.79 -12.11 17.20
N GLY A 486 2.46 -10.93 17.72
CA GLY A 486 3.36 -10.11 18.51
C GLY A 486 4.30 -9.29 17.61
N VAL A 487 4.69 -8.12 18.10
CA VAL A 487 5.56 -7.19 17.35
C VAL A 487 6.91 -7.83 16.98
N GLY A 488 7.47 -8.66 17.87
CA GLY A 488 8.77 -9.30 17.64
C GLY A 488 8.80 -10.34 16.51
N ASP A 489 7.66 -10.95 16.15
CA ASP A 489 7.57 -11.88 15.00
C ASP A 489 6.77 -11.28 13.83
N LEU A 490 6.36 -10.01 13.92
CA LEU A 490 5.55 -9.34 12.90
C LEU A 490 6.18 -9.42 11.52
N MET A 491 7.46 -9.07 11.39
CA MET A 491 8.15 -9.19 10.10
C MET A 491 8.43 -10.65 9.72
N GLY A 492 8.59 -11.54 10.70
CA GLY A 492 8.73 -12.98 10.48
C GLY A 492 7.54 -13.57 9.72
N VAL A 493 6.31 -13.14 10.04
CA VAL A 493 5.09 -13.53 9.32
C VAL A 493 5.21 -13.27 7.83
N PHE A 494 5.65 -12.07 7.44
CA PHE A 494 5.77 -11.69 6.03
C PHE A 494 6.99 -12.33 5.36
N LEU A 495 8.12 -12.44 6.05
CA LEU A 495 9.37 -12.99 5.49
C LEU A 495 9.26 -14.48 5.18
N ARG A 496 8.55 -15.25 6.01
CA ARG A 496 8.46 -16.72 5.87
C ARG A 496 7.86 -17.17 4.54
N GLN A 497 7.06 -16.36 3.86
CA GLN A 497 6.46 -16.73 2.57
C GLN A 497 7.44 -16.60 1.38
N TYR A 498 8.52 -15.83 1.54
CA TYR A 498 9.45 -15.53 0.45
C TYR A 498 10.67 -16.46 0.47
N SER A 499 11.07 -16.86 -0.72
CA SER A 499 12.25 -17.68 -1.05
C SER A 499 12.70 -17.34 -2.47
N GLU A 500 13.88 -17.81 -2.88
CA GLU A 500 14.39 -17.63 -4.25
C GLU A 500 13.44 -18.17 -5.33
N ASN A 501 12.58 -19.12 -4.98
CA ASN A 501 11.65 -19.79 -5.88
C ASN A 501 10.20 -19.33 -5.70
N THR A 502 9.94 -18.32 -4.86
CA THR A 502 8.57 -17.82 -4.65
C THR A 502 8.06 -17.18 -5.95
N PRO A 503 6.92 -17.64 -6.52
CA PRO A 503 6.42 -17.08 -7.77
C PRO A 503 6.00 -15.62 -7.61
N ASN A 504 6.39 -14.80 -8.59
CA ASN A 504 5.99 -13.40 -8.69
C ASN A 504 4.46 -13.26 -8.76
N SER A 505 3.88 -12.30 -8.05
CA SER A 505 2.42 -12.06 -8.01
C SER A 505 1.56 -13.26 -7.54
N SER A 506 2.09 -14.13 -6.66
CA SER A 506 1.33 -15.25 -6.10
C SER A 506 0.36 -14.81 -4.99
N MET A 507 -0.40 -15.77 -4.44
CA MET A 507 -1.11 -15.62 -3.17
C MET A 507 -0.54 -16.62 -2.17
N PHE A 508 -0.60 -16.27 -0.89
CA PHE A 508 -0.18 -17.12 0.21
C PHE A 508 -1.12 -16.99 1.39
N TYR A 509 -1.16 -18.03 2.23
CA TYR A 509 -1.93 -18.05 3.47
C TYR A 509 -1.02 -18.38 4.64
N VAL A 510 -1.08 -17.60 5.71
CA VAL A 510 -0.35 -17.86 6.95
C VAL A 510 -1.31 -18.27 8.05
N ASN A 511 -1.05 -19.42 8.65
CA ASN A 511 -1.73 -19.80 9.89
C ASN A 511 -0.96 -19.18 11.08
N LEU A 512 -1.56 -18.20 11.75
CA LEU A 512 -0.96 -17.42 12.85
C LEU A 512 -1.24 -18.02 14.23
#